data_AF-A0A453C1Y7-F1
#
_entry.id   AF-A0A453C1Y7-F1
#
_cell.length_a   1.000
_cell.length_b   1.000
_cell.length_c   1.000
_cell.angle_alpha   90.00
_cell.angle_beta   90.00
_cell.angle_gamma   90.00
#
_symmetry.space_group_name_H-M   'P 1'
#
loop_
_entity.id
_entity.type
_entity.pdbx_description
1 polymer ?
#
loop_
_entity_poly.entity_id
_entity_poly.type
_entity_poly.pdbx_seq_one_letter_code
_entity_poly.pdbx_strand_id
1 'polypeptide(L)'
;RRVREAMTELDLSAEVYPCPKGSLRHRDVVRKIGGKEQFPLLVDASTGVTMYESGDIVKYLFKQYGQGKSPSFGLLESTIFTGWVPTLLRAGRGMTMWSKAGTVPAEKLELFSFENNTYARIVREALCELELPYVLQNVGEGSSKMSSLLSIAGSKQ
;
A
#
# COMPACT_ATOMS: atom_id res chain seq x y z
N ARG A 1 6.61 -2.03 0.24
CA ARG A 1 6.57 -3.48 -0.07
C ARG A 1 6.19 -4.26 1.19
N ARG A 2 7.08 -4.43 2.17
CA ARG A 2 6.83 -5.20 3.41
C ARG A 2 5.47 -4.98 4.08
N VAL A 3 5.07 -3.73 4.34
CA VAL A 3 3.77 -3.43 4.96
C VAL A 3 2.60 -3.92 4.10
N ARG A 4 2.69 -3.80 2.78
CA ARG A 4 1.63 -4.28 1.87
C ARG A 4 1.58 -5.81 1.83
N GLU A 5 2.72 -6.49 1.90
CA GLU A 5 2.77 -7.96 2.01
C GLU A 5 2.01 -8.42 3.26
N ALA A 6 2.25 -7.77 4.42
CA ALA A 6 1.52 -8.07 5.65
C ALA A 6 0.02 -7.80 5.52
N MET A 7 -0.36 -6.68 4.90
CA MET A 7 -1.77 -6.37 4.68
C MET A 7 -2.46 -7.36 3.72
N THR A 8 -1.75 -7.84 2.70
CA THR A 8 -2.24 -8.92 1.83
C THR A 8 -2.45 -10.21 2.63
N GLU A 9 -1.48 -10.62 3.45
CA GLU A 9 -1.57 -11.83 4.27
C GLU A 9 -2.73 -11.79 5.28
N LEU A 10 -3.00 -10.60 5.82
CA LEU A 10 -4.08 -10.36 6.77
C LEU A 10 -5.42 -10.04 6.10
N ASP A 11 -5.50 -10.04 4.77
CA ASP A 11 -6.69 -9.66 3.99
C ASP A 11 -7.26 -8.28 4.40
N LEU A 12 -6.39 -7.33 4.76
CA LEU A 12 -6.77 -6.00 5.24
C LEU A 12 -6.96 -5.01 4.09
N SER A 13 -7.96 -4.15 4.21
CA SER A 13 -8.12 -3.00 3.31
C SER A 13 -7.52 -1.76 3.94
N ALA A 14 -7.00 -0.84 3.13
CA ALA A 14 -6.61 0.48 3.64
C ALA A 14 -6.69 1.56 2.59
N GLU A 15 -6.78 2.80 3.07
CA GLU A 15 -6.60 3.97 2.24
C GLU A 15 -5.11 4.24 2.06
N VAL A 16 -4.68 4.31 0.80
CA VAL A 16 -3.30 4.55 0.43
C VAL A 16 -3.18 5.98 -0.09
N TYR A 17 -2.23 6.71 0.50
CA TYR A 17 -1.86 8.07 0.10
C TYR A 17 -0.44 8.04 -0.49
N PRO A 18 -0.29 7.97 -1.82
CA PRO A 18 1.01 7.84 -2.44
C PRO A 18 1.85 9.10 -2.28
N CYS A 19 3.14 8.94 -1.94
CA CYS A 19 4.07 10.04 -1.76
C CYS A 19 5.27 9.88 -2.71
N PRO A 20 5.11 10.11 -4.03
CA PRO A 20 6.24 10.06 -4.95
C PRO A 20 7.28 11.16 -4.61
N LYS A 21 8.51 11.00 -5.09
CA LYS A 21 9.52 12.06 -5.03
C LYS A 21 9.00 13.27 -5.79
N GLY A 22 9.02 14.44 -5.14
CA GLY A 22 8.45 15.69 -5.66
C GLY A 22 7.00 15.96 -5.26
N SER A 23 6.28 15.00 -4.66
CA SER A 23 4.96 15.24 -4.06
C SER A 23 5.09 16.25 -2.93
N LEU A 24 4.24 17.28 -2.94
CA LEU A 24 4.12 18.25 -1.84
C LEU A 24 2.89 17.93 -0.97
N ARG A 25 1.80 17.48 -1.58
CA ARG A 25 0.49 17.39 -0.93
C ARG A 25 0.47 16.40 0.22
N HIS A 26 0.84 15.14 -0.03
CA HIS A 26 0.81 14.12 1.01
C HIS A 26 2.00 14.22 1.97
N ARG A 27 3.13 14.79 1.54
CA ARG A 27 4.28 15.05 2.43
C ARG A 27 3.94 16.00 3.56
N ASP A 28 3.22 17.08 3.25
CA ASP A 28 2.77 18.04 4.27
C ASP A 28 1.78 17.39 5.26
N VAL A 29 0.92 16.49 4.79
CA VAL A 29 0.02 15.71 5.65
C VAL A 29 0.81 14.81 6.58
N VAL A 30 1.79 14.07 6.07
CA VAL A 30 2.66 13.19 6.88
C VAL A 30 3.45 13.99 7.90
N ARG A 31 3.97 15.17 7.54
CA ARG A 31 4.67 16.06 8.47
C ARG A 31 3.73 16.56 9.57
N LYS A 32 2.49 16.92 9.25
CA LYS A 32 1.49 17.38 10.23
C LYS A 32 1.03 16.29 11.18
N ILE A 33 0.81 15.07 10.67
CA ILE A 33 0.25 13.96 11.46
C ILE A 33 1.34 13.26 12.28
N GLY A 34 2.45 12.88 11.65
CA GLY A 34 3.48 12.09 12.32
C GLY A 34 4.73 12.89 12.72
N GLY A 35 4.81 14.18 12.39
CA GLY A 35 5.92 15.06 12.78
C GLY A 35 7.21 14.87 11.97
N LYS A 36 7.33 13.81 11.16
CA LYS A 36 8.52 13.50 10.35
C LYS A 36 8.14 13.10 8.93
N GLU A 37 8.92 13.55 7.95
CA GLU A 37 8.81 13.09 6.55
C GLU A 37 9.46 11.70 6.36
N GLN A 38 8.98 10.74 7.12
CA GLN A 38 9.43 9.36 7.06
C GLN A 38 8.31 8.47 6.51
N PHE A 39 8.68 7.45 5.72
CA PHE A 39 7.72 6.56 5.08
C PHE A 39 8.17 5.10 5.22
N PRO A 40 7.24 4.14 5.37
CA PRO A 40 5.79 4.33 5.48
C PRO A 40 5.36 4.89 6.86
N LEU A 41 4.28 5.66 6.86
CA LEU A 41 3.53 6.07 8.06
C LEU A 41 2.20 5.29 8.05
N LEU A 42 1.91 4.56 9.12
CA LEU A 42 0.60 3.94 9.34
C LEU A 42 -0.21 4.84 10.28
N VAL A 43 -1.46 5.11 9.90
CA VAL A 43 -2.47 5.71 10.76
C VAL A 43 -3.62 4.73 10.85
N ASP A 44 -3.87 4.23 12.05
CA ASP A 44 -4.99 3.36 12.35
C ASP A 44 -6.10 4.18 13.01
N ALA A 45 -7.14 4.50 12.25
CA ALA A 45 -8.25 5.32 12.73
C ALA A 45 -9.09 4.61 13.82
N SER A 46 -9.07 3.27 13.86
CA SER A 46 -9.88 2.51 14.82
C SER A 46 -9.29 2.53 16.23
N THR A 47 -7.96 2.57 16.34
CA THR A 47 -7.23 2.58 17.61
C THR A 47 -6.61 3.93 17.93
N GLY A 48 -6.58 4.86 16.97
CA GLY A 48 -5.88 6.15 17.07
C GLY A 48 -4.35 6.04 16.98
N VAL A 49 -3.82 4.85 16.67
CA VAL A 49 -2.37 4.63 16.60
C VAL A 49 -1.80 5.27 15.34
N THR A 50 -0.72 6.03 15.52
CA THR A 50 0.12 6.54 14.42
C THR A 50 1.53 6.03 14.63
N MET A 51 2.10 5.37 13.63
CA MET A 51 3.42 4.75 13.78
C MET A 51 4.25 4.72 12.49
N TYR A 52 5.56 4.74 12.68
CA TYR A 52 6.57 4.60 11.64
C TYR A 52 7.22 3.21 11.71
N GLU A 53 8.25 3.01 10.88
CA GLU A 53 9.05 1.79 10.77
C GLU A 53 8.28 0.58 10.27
N SER A 54 8.66 0.13 9.07
CA SER A 54 7.96 -0.98 8.42
C SER A 54 7.95 -2.27 9.24
N GLY A 55 8.99 -2.54 10.04
CA GLY A 55 9.04 -3.72 10.91
C GLY A 55 8.06 -3.64 12.08
N ASP A 56 7.92 -2.48 12.70
CA ASP A 56 7.02 -2.29 13.84
C ASP A 56 5.57 -2.20 13.38
N ILE A 57 5.31 -1.58 12.23
CA ILE A 57 4.01 -1.61 11.55
C ILE A 57 3.56 -3.06 11.33
N VAL A 58 4.42 -3.91 10.78
CA VAL A 58 4.08 -5.33 10.57
C VAL A 58 3.73 -6.01 11.88
N LYS A 59 4.58 -5.89 12.91
CA LYS A 59 4.32 -6.51 14.22
C LYS A 59 3.00 -6.03 14.80
N TYR A 60 2.70 -4.74 14.69
CA TYR A 60 1.44 -4.16 15.12
C TYR A 60 0.25 -4.76 14.37
N LEU A 61 0.31 -4.83 13.03
CA LEU A 61 -0.78 -5.37 12.22
C LEU A 61 -1.10 -6.83 12.59
N PHE A 62 -0.08 -7.67 12.77
CA PHE A 62 -0.30 -9.06 13.19
C PHE A 62 -0.79 -9.17 14.64
N LYS A 63 -0.30 -8.32 15.54
CA LYS A 63 -0.77 -8.29 16.92
C LYS A 63 -2.24 -7.86 17.02
N GLN A 64 -2.62 -6.81 16.28
CA GLN A 64 -3.94 -6.19 16.36
C GLN A 64 -4.98 -6.93 15.52
N TYR A 65 -4.61 -7.33 14.31
CA TYR A 65 -5.53 -7.87 13.31
C TYR A 65 -5.22 -9.31 12.89
N GLY A 66 -4.12 -9.89 13.36
CA GLY A 66 -3.69 -11.24 12.98
C GLY A 66 -4.47 -12.37 13.61
N GLN A 67 -5.34 -12.13 14.60
CA GLN A 67 -6.15 -13.17 15.26
C GLN A 67 -5.30 -14.37 15.74
N GLY A 68 -4.10 -14.10 16.27
CA GLY A 68 -3.15 -15.14 16.71
C GLY A 68 -2.19 -15.65 15.64
N LYS A 69 -2.30 -15.20 14.38
CA LYS A 69 -1.30 -15.44 13.34
C LYS A 69 -0.04 -14.63 13.60
N SER A 70 1.11 -15.22 13.33
CA SER A 70 2.41 -14.53 13.29
C SER A 70 2.79 -14.20 11.84
N PRO A 71 3.60 -13.15 11.60
CA PRO A 71 4.10 -12.86 10.26
C PRO A 71 4.78 -14.07 9.62
N SER A 72 4.47 -14.34 8.35
CA SER A 72 5.10 -15.43 7.62
C SER A 72 6.64 -15.28 7.53
N PHE A 73 7.33 -16.43 7.49
CA PHE A 73 8.80 -16.49 7.45
C PHE A 73 9.32 -15.69 6.25
N GLY A 74 10.25 -14.77 6.50
CA GLY A 74 10.74 -13.83 5.49
C GLY A 74 10.06 -12.46 5.45
N LEU A 75 8.91 -12.23 6.11
CA LEU A 75 8.27 -10.90 6.08
C LEU A 75 9.01 -9.89 6.97
N LEU A 76 9.47 -10.34 8.15
CA LEU A 76 10.35 -9.57 9.04
C LEU A 76 11.81 -9.57 8.54
N GLU A 77 12.26 -10.69 7.98
CA GLU A 77 13.63 -10.88 7.50
C GLU A 77 13.87 -10.34 6.08
N SER A 78 12.81 -9.98 5.33
CA SER A 78 12.88 -9.53 3.93
C SER A 78 13.83 -8.35 3.82
N THR A 79 15.04 -8.65 3.39
CA THR A 79 16.15 -7.72 3.40
C THR A 79 15.76 -6.49 2.60
N ILE A 80 15.96 -5.32 3.21
CA ILE A 80 15.86 -3.98 2.61
C ILE A 80 16.66 -3.89 1.28
N PHE A 81 17.51 -4.89 1.01
CA PHE A 81 18.50 -4.94 -0.05
C PHE A 81 18.05 -5.47 -1.43
N THR A 82 16.89 -6.12 -1.62
CA THR A 82 16.49 -6.62 -2.97
C THR A 82 15.23 -5.97 -3.54
N GLY A 83 14.43 -5.28 -2.72
CA GLY A 83 13.15 -4.69 -3.12
C GLY A 83 13.24 -3.51 -4.11
N TRP A 84 14.42 -2.93 -4.30
CA TRP A 84 14.72 -1.77 -5.15
C TRP A 84 15.30 -2.14 -6.51
N VAL A 85 15.86 -3.35 -6.67
CA VAL A 85 16.48 -3.81 -7.93
C VAL A 85 15.48 -3.80 -9.10
N PRO A 86 14.24 -4.30 -8.95
CA PRO A 86 13.25 -4.20 -10.04
C PRO A 86 12.86 -2.75 -10.38
N THR A 87 12.96 -1.83 -9.42
CA THR A 87 12.66 -0.40 -9.62
C THR A 87 13.76 0.31 -10.41
N LEU A 88 15.03 -0.08 -10.19
CA LEU A 88 16.16 0.39 -10.99
C LEU A 88 16.06 -0.10 -12.44
N LEU A 89 15.71 -1.37 -12.66
CA LEU A 89 15.54 -1.96 -13.99
C LEU A 89 14.40 -1.32 -14.80
N ARG A 90 13.46 -0.63 -14.14
CA ARG A 90 12.31 0.03 -14.79
C ARG A 90 12.42 1.56 -14.82
N ALA A 91 13.65 2.07 -14.85
CA ALA A 91 13.96 3.50 -14.96
C ALA A 91 13.27 4.37 -13.89
N GLY A 92 13.00 3.83 -12.70
CA GLY A 92 12.39 4.57 -11.60
C GLY A 92 10.91 4.93 -11.77
N ARG A 93 10.19 4.30 -12.72
CA ARG A 93 8.73 4.41 -12.78
C ARG A 93 8.08 4.00 -11.45
N GLY A 94 7.11 4.79 -11.00
CA GLY A 94 6.45 4.68 -9.69
C GLY A 94 7.13 5.47 -8.57
N MET A 95 8.33 6.04 -8.79
CA MET A 95 9.06 6.79 -7.75
C MET A 95 8.94 8.30 -7.87
N THR A 96 8.71 8.85 -9.06
CA THR A 96 8.65 10.30 -9.31
C THR A 96 7.25 10.70 -9.73
N MET A 97 6.81 11.88 -9.31
CA MET A 97 5.54 12.44 -9.75
C MET A 97 5.58 12.66 -11.26
N TRP A 98 4.49 12.35 -11.95
CA TRP A 98 4.32 12.73 -13.35
C TRP A 98 3.99 14.22 -13.44
N SER A 99 4.68 14.95 -14.33
CA SER A 99 4.54 16.40 -14.47
C SER A 99 3.15 16.89 -14.90
N LYS A 100 2.29 15.98 -15.40
CA LYS A 100 0.89 16.25 -15.75
C LYS A 100 -0.10 15.71 -14.71
N ALA A 101 0.35 15.33 -13.52
CA ALA A 101 -0.54 14.92 -12.44
C ALA A 101 -1.57 16.04 -12.20
N GLY A 102 -2.85 15.68 -12.37
CA GLY A 102 -3.97 16.62 -12.45
C GLY A 102 -4.72 16.75 -11.13
N THR A 103 -5.98 17.17 -11.23
CA THR A 103 -6.89 17.25 -10.09
C THR A 103 -7.20 15.86 -9.52
N VAL A 104 -7.31 15.79 -8.20
CA VAL A 104 -7.71 14.56 -7.53
C VAL A 104 -9.23 14.38 -7.65
N PRO A 105 -9.70 13.18 -8.02
CA PRO A 105 -11.13 12.88 -8.10
C PRO A 105 -11.86 13.14 -6.79
N ALA A 106 -13.16 13.48 -6.87
CA ALA A 106 -13.99 13.69 -5.68
C ALA A 106 -14.19 12.40 -4.87
N GLU A 107 -14.33 11.27 -5.56
CA GLU A 107 -14.43 9.94 -4.97
C GLU A 107 -13.09 9.19 -5.11
N LYS A 108 -12.66 8.51 -4.05
CA LYS A 108 -11.42 7.72 -4.07
C LYS A 108 -11.61 6.52 -5.00
N LEU A 109 -10.61 6.25 -5.83
CA LEU A 109 -10.60 5.05 -6.65
C LEU A 109 -10.44 3.82 -5.76
N GLU A 110 -11.13 2.73 -6.09
CA GLU A 110 -10.92 1.44 -5.45
C GLU A 110 -10.03 0.56 -6.30
N LEU A 111 -9.00 -0.03 -5.68
CA LEU A 111 -8.08 -0.94 -6.33
C LEU A 111 -8.10 -2.29 -5.63
N PHE A 112 -8.59 -3.31 -6.33
CA PHE A 112 -8.45 -4.70 -5.93
C PHE A 112 -7.06 -5.22 -6.35
N SER A 113 -6.27 -5.66 -5.37
CA SER A 113 -4.86 -5.99 -5.61
C SER A 113 -4.31 -6.94 -4.55
N PHE A 114 -3.16 -7.54 -4.83
CA PHE A 114 -2.31 -8.22 -3.85
C PHE A 114 -0.84 -7.99 -4.23
N GLU A 115 0.12 -8.12 -3.30
CA GLU A 115 1.52 -7.68 -3.58
C GLU A 115 2.13 -8.39 -4.80
N ASN A 116 1.90 -9.70 -4.95
CA ASN A 116 2.49 -10.51 -6.02
C ASN A 116 1.79 -10.40 -7.38
N ASN A 117 0.77 -9.55 -7.53
CA ASN A 117 0.08 -9.34 -8.81
C ASN A 117 0.84 -8.35 -9.71
N THR A 118 1.40 -8.85 -10.81
CA THR A 118 2.16 -8.05 -11.80
C THR A 118 1.29 -7.00 -12.51
N TYR A 119 0.04 -7.30 -12.84
CA TYR A 119 -0.87 -6.35 -13.50
C TYR A 119 -1.28 -5.22 -12.55
N ALA A 120 -1.69 -5.57 -11.34
CA ALA A 120 -2.07 -4.58 -10.34
C ALA A 120 -0.88 -3.73 -9.87
N ARG A 121 0.36 -4.24 -9.98
CA ARG A 121 1.57 -3.44 -9.76
C ARG A 121 1.66 -2.25 -10.71
N ILE A 122 1.35 -2.42 -12.00
CA ILE A 122 1.38 -1.33 -12.99
C ILE A 122 0.39 -0.22 -12.60
N VAL A 123 -0.81 -0.61 -12.17
CA VAL A 123 -1.84 0.33 -11.72
C VAL A 123 -1.40 1.08 -10.45
N ARG A 124 -0.83 0.38 -9.46
CA ARG A 124 -0.29 1.02 -8.25
C ARG A 124 0.80 2.04 -8.56
N GLU A 125 1.68 1.72 -9.51
CA GLU A 125 2.74 2.64 -9.95
C GLU A 125 2.14 3.87 -10.63
N ALA A 126 1.15 3.70 -11.52
CA ALA A 126 0.45 4.82 -12.16
C ALA A 126 -0.28 5.73 -11.15
N LEU A 127 -1.00 5.14 -10.17
CA LEU A 127 -1.66 5.88 -9.10
C LEU A 127 -0.64 6.64 -8.23
N CYS A 128 0.55 6.06 -8.03
CA CYS A 128 1.63 6.72 -7.30
C CYS A 128 2.23 7.90 -8.09
N GLU A 129 2.50 7.72 -9.39
CA GLU A 129 3.00 8.79 -10.27
C GLU A 129 2.00 9.95 -10.40
N LEU A 130 0.70 9.65 -10.41
CA LEU A 130 -0.38 10.64 -10.44
C LEU A 130 -0.73 11.25 -9.08
N GLU A 131 -0.09 10.79 -7.99
CA GLU A 131 -0.40 11.20 -6.61
C GLU A 131 -1.88 11.04 -6.22
N LEU A 132 -2.55 10.03 -6.77
CA LEU A 132 -3.97 9.78 -6.52
C LEU A 132 -4.16 8.94 -5.26
N PRO A 133 -4.92 9.42 -4.25
CA PRO A 133 -5.32 8.59 -3.13
C PRO A 133 -6.34 7.54 -3.58
N TYR A 134 -6.23 6.32 -3.07
CA TYR A 134 -7.09 5.21 -3.42
C TYR A 134 -7.35 4.28 -2.24
N VAL A 135 -8.46 3.55 -2.29
CA VAL A 135 -8.75 2.46 -1.36
C VAL A 135 -8.16 1.19 -1.93
N LEU A 136 -7.20 0.61 -1.22
CA LEU A 136 -6.62 -0.69 -1.53
C LEU A 136 -7.47 -1.79 -0.89
N GLN A 137 -8.13 -2.58 -1.72
CA GLN A 137 -8.79 -3.81 -1.32
C GLN A 137 -7.80 -4.95 -1.57
N ASN A 138 -7.16 -5.45 -0.50
CA ASN A 138 -6.33 -6.65 -0.66
C ASN A 138 -7.23 -7.85 -0.96
N VAL A 139 -6.88 -8.59 -2.01
CA VAL A 139 -7.57 -9.82 -2.42
C VAL A 139 -6.52 -10.87 -2.74
N GLY A 140 -5.96 -11.48 -1.70
CA GLY A 140 -5.06 -12.64 -1.83
C GLY A 140 -5.79 -13.93 -2.15
N GLU A 141 -5.04 -15.01 -2.38
CA GLU A 141 -5.61 -16.35 -2.52
C GLU A 141 -6.40 -16.73 -1.25
N GLY A 142 -7.65 -17.17 -1.43
CA GLY A 142 -8.54 -17.48 -0.31
C GLY A 142 -9.18 -16.28 0.40
N SER A 143 -9.00 -15.05 -0.11
CA SER A 143 -9.64 -13.84 0.44
C SER A 143 -11.17 -13.93 0.40
N SER A 144 -11.80 -13.46 1.47
CA SER A 144 -13.27 -13.35 1.58
C SER A 144 -13.87 -12.39 0.54
N LYS A 145 -13.08 -11.40 0.12
CA LYS A 145 -13.46 -10.36 -0.84
C LYS A 145 -13.45 -10.83 -2.29
N MET A 146 -12.99 -12.06 -2.56
CA MET A 146 -13.08 -12.66 -3.89
C MET A 146 -14.53 -12.71 -4.40
N SER A 147 -15.49 -12.96 -3.52
CA SER A 147 -16.92 -12.98 -3.88
C SER A 147 -17.40 -11.60 -4.36
N SER A 148 -17.07 -10.54 -3.61
CA SER A 148 -17.36 -9.16 -3.97
C SER A 148 -16.66 -8.76 -5.28
N LEU A 149 -15.38 -9.12 -5.45
CA LEU A 149 -14.64 -8.86 -6.69
C LEU A 149 -15.32 -9.51 -7.90
N LEU A 150 -15.75 -10.76 -7.78
CA LEU A 150 -16.45 -11.47 -8.86
C LEU A 150 -17.79 -10.81 -9.21
N SER A 151 -18.51 -10.32 -8.20
CA SER A 151 -19.78 -9.61 -8.44
C SER A 151 -19.59 -8.29 -9.19
N ILE A 152 -18.47 -7.59 -8.94
CA ILE A 152 -18.15 -6.30 -9.58
C ILE A 152 -17.53 -6.52 -10.97
N ALA A 153 -16.59 -7.45 -11.09
CA ALA A 153 -15.85 -7.71 -12.32
C ALA A 153 -16.70 -8.45 -13.37
N GLY A 154 -17.75 -9.16 -12.95
CA GLY A 154 -18.60 -9.98 -13.82
C GLY A 154 -17.89 -11.18 -14.46
N SER A 155 -16.58 -11.36 -14.23
CA SER A 155 -15.79 -12.48 -14.74
C SER A 155 -14.56 -12.75 -13.85
N LYS A 156 -13.94 -13.92 -14.04
CA LYS A 156 -12.72 -14.37 -13.34
C LYS A 156 -11.41 -13.96 -14.04
N GLN A 157 -11.48 -13.31 -15.20
CA GLN A 157 -10.33 -13.00 -16.04
C GLN A 157 -9.74 -11.62 -15.76
#